data_AF-A0A942BNM2-F1
#
_entry.id   AF-A0A942BNM2-F1
#
_cell.length_a   1.000
_cell.length_b   1.000
_cell.length_c   1.000
_cell.angle_alpha   90.00
_cell.angle_beta   90.00
_cell.angle_gamma   90.00
#
_symmetry.space_group_name_H-M   'P 1'
#
loop_
_entity.id
_entity.type
_entity.pdbx_description
1 polymer ?
#
loop_
_entity_poly.entity_id
_entity_poly.type
_entity_poly.pdbx_seq_one_letter_code
_entity_poly.pdbx_strand_id
1 'polypeptide(L)'
;MAKRPEPIRKSVKEVMADLLAGHREASITGPESALKYLDRTMEAQASLPNGVKCVAYDLACEACAELGRWERSAEAADKALSLLPELEEATGHGYRAALQGLKAFERGIQAHSELGQFDRALALCDQAVALGLGAHYEAKRDSLDWAR
;
A
#
# COMPACT_ATOMS: atom_id res chain seq x y z
N MET A 1 3.33 22.47 -42.01
CA MET A 1 2.42 21.84 -41.02
C MET A 1 3.22 21.53 -39.77
N ALA A 2 2.96 22.23 -38.66
CA ALA A 2 3.62 21.94 -37.40
C ALA A 2 3.13 20.56 -36.90
N LYS A 3 4.05 19.64 -36.60
CA LYS A 3 3.71 18.38 -35.93
C LYS A 3 2.97 18.72 -34.64
N ARG A 4 1.74 18.23 -34.51
CA ARG A 4 0.99 18.30 -33.25
C ARG A 4 1.86 17.59 -32.19
N PRO A 5 2.23 18.24 -31.07
CA PRO A 5 3.04 17.59 -30.07
C PRO A 5 2.27 16.36 -29.58
N GLU A 6 2.91 15.19 -29.67
CA GLU A 6 2.36 13.97 -29.14
C GLU A 6 2.20 14.12 -27.61
N PRO A 7 1.09 13.64 -27.03
CA PRO A 7 0.91 13.72 -25.58
C PRO A 7 2.02 12.93 -24.91
N ILE A 8 2.84 13.62 -24.11
CA ILE A 8 3.90 13.01 -23.31
C ILE A 8 3.21 12.07 -22.31
N ARG A 9 3.36 10.76 -22.51
CA ARG A 9 2.86 9.75 -21.57
C ARG A 9 3.91 9.60 -20.48
N LYS A 10 3.56 10.02 -19.25
CA LYS A 10 4.39 9.77 -18.07
C LYS A 10 4.62 8.27 -17.91
N SER A 11 5.85 7.90 -17.60
CA SER A 11 6.20 6.55 -17.18
C SER A 11 5.54 6.20 -15.85
N VAL A 12 5.40 4.90 -15.57
CA VAL A 12 4.85 4.41 -14.28
C VAL A 12 5.63 4.98 -13.09
N LYS A 13 6.95 5.13 -13.22
CA LYS A 13 7.82 5.70 -12.19
C LYS A 13 7.56 7.18 -11.95
N GLU A 14 7.31 7.96 -13.00
CA GLU A 14 6.95 9.38 -12.87
C GLU A 14 5.58 9.54 -12.22
N VAL A 15 4.59 8.73 -12.61
CA VAL A 15 3.25 8.74 -11.98
C VAL A 15 3.35 8.35 -10.50
N MET A 16 4.19 7.37 -10.16
CA MET A 16 4.45 6.98 -8.77
C MET A 16 5.13 8.10 -7.97
N ALA A 17 6.09 8.81 -8.57
CA ALA A 17 6.77 9.93 -7.93
C ALA A 17 5.81 11.09 -7.65
N ASP A 18 4.93 11.42 -8.60
CA ASP A 18 3.88 12.42 -8.43
C ASP A 18 2.90 12.03 -7.31
N LEU A 19 2.47 10.76 -7.27
CA LEU A 19 1.62 10.23 -6.20
C LEU A 19 2.28 10.48 -4.84
N LEU A 20 3.54 10.05 -4.68
CA LEU A 20 4.29 10.16 -3.42
C LEU A 20 4.56 11.61 -3.01
N ALA A 21 4.76 12.52 -3.97
CA ALA A 21 4.95 13.94 -3.69
C ALA A 21 3.65 14.58 -3.18
N GLY A 22 2.54 14.42 -3.93
CA GLY A 22 1.26 14.98 -3.52
C GLY A 22 0.72 14.35 -2.23
N HIS A 23 0.98 13.06 -1.99
CA HIS A 23 0.66 12.43 -0.71
C HIS A 23 1.44 13.09 0.43
N ARG A 24 2.76 13.26 0.28
CA ARG A 24 3.59 13.92 1.31
C ARG A 24 3.09 15.32 1.65
N GLU A 25 2.70 16.11 0.66
CA GLU A 25 2.11 17.44 0.89
C GLU A 25 0.78 17.35 1.63
N ALA A 26 -0.11 16.45 1.23
CA ALA A 26 -1.41 16.26 1.88
C ALA A 26 -1.26 15.77 3.34
N SER A 27 -0.31 14.87 3.61
CA SER A 27 -0.04 14.32 4.94
C SER A 27 0.45 15.35 5.95
N ILE A 28 1.00 16.50 5.52
CA ILE A 28 1.38 17.60 6.45
C ILE A 28 0.16 18.07 7.25
N THR A 29 -1.04 18.02 6.65
CA THR A 29 -2.29 18.42 7.30
C THR A 29 -2.91 17.28 8.12
N GLY A 30 -2.39 16.06 7.98
CA GLY A 30 -2.83 14.88 8.71
C GLY A 30 -3.43 13.77 7.82
N PRO A 31 -3.72 12.60 8.43
CA PRO A 31 -4.14 11.40 7.70
C PRO A 31 -5.47 11.54 6.95
N GLU A 32 -6.45 12.34 7.41
CA GLU A 32 -7.67 12.58 6.63
C GLU A 32 -7.39 13.30 5.30
N SER A 33 -6.48 14.27 5.32
CA SER A 33 -6.11 15.01 4.12
C SER A 33 -5.35 14.12 3.14
N ALA A 34 -4.46 13.27 3.65
CA ALA A 34 -3.78 12.24 2.87
C ALA A 34 -4.77 11.28 2.20
N LEU A 35 -5.74 10.74 2.93
CA LEU A 35 -6.78 9.86 2.37
C LEU A 35 -7.60 10.56 1.29
N LYS A 36 -8.03 11.81 1.54
CA LYS A 36 -8.80 12.59 0.55
C LYS A 36 -8.00 12.80 -0.74
N TYR A 37 -6.69 13.02 -0.64
CA TYR A 37 -5.82 13.12 -1.81
C TYR A 37 -5.74 11.78 -2.57
N LEU A 38 -5.54 10.67 -1.85
CA LEU A 38 -5.44 9.33 -2.45
C LEU A 38 -6.74 8.94 -3.16
N ASP A 39 -7.89 9.13 -2.51
CA ASP A 39 -9.21 8.83 -3.07
C ASP A 39 -9.45 9.62 -4.36
N ARG A 40 -9.21 10.93 -4.33
CA ARG A 40 -9.34 11.78 -5.53
C ARG A 40 -8.38 11.37 -6.64
N THR A 41 -7.16 10.96 -6.29
CA THR A 41 -6.16 10.52 -7.28
C THR A 41 -6.60 9.23 -7.97
N MET A 42 -7.12 8.26 -7.21
CA MET A 42 -7.64 7.00 -7.73
C MET A 42 -8.93 7.18 -8.54
N GLU A 43 -9.81 8.11 -8.14
CA GLU A 43 -11.05 8.43 -8.86
C GLU A 43 -10.81 9.21 -10.16
N ALA A 44 -9.90 10.18 -10.15
CA ALA A 44 -9.69 11.09 -11.29
C ALA A 44 -8.95 10.42 -12.46
N GLN A 45 -8.17 9.37 -12.20
CA GLN A 45 -7.39 8.70 -13.22
C GLN A 45 -8.14 7.48 -13.75
N ALA A 46 -8.66 7.60 -14.98
CA ALA A 46 -9.39 6.53 -15.68
C ALA A 46 -8.61 5.19 -15.73
N SER A 47 -7.28 5.22 -15.67
CA SER A 47 -6.44 4.02 -15.52
C SER A 47 -5.12 4.35 -14.83
N LEU A 48 -5.12 4.44 -13.49
CA LEU A 48 -3.88 4.47 -12.71
C LEU A 48 -3.14 3.12 -12.87
N PRO A 49 -1.82 3.09 -13.17
CA PRO A 49 -1.08 1.83 -13.28
C PRO A 49 -1.18 0.99 -12.00
N ASN A 50 -1.27 -0.33 -12.12
CA ASN A 50 -1.47 -1.22 -10.97
C ASN A 50 -0.32 -1.14 -9.95
N GLY A 51 0.93 -1.03 -10.38
CA GLY A 51 2.05 -0.80 -9.45
C GLY A 51 1.93 0.53 -8.68
N VAL A 52 1.31 1.55 -9.26
CA VAL A 52 1.02 2.82 -8.57
C VAL A 52 -0.18 2.68 -7.63
N LYS A 53 -1.21 1.92 -8.03
CA LYS A 53 -2.33 1.56 -7.14
C LYS A 53 -1.87 0.78 -5.92
N CYS A 54 -0.91 -0.13 -6.06
CA CYS A 54 -0.30 -0.84 -4.93
C CYS A 54 0.22 0.15 -3.89
N VAL A 55 1.03 1.12 -4.32
CA VAL A 55 1.55 2.18 -3.44
C VAL A 55 0.44 3.07 -2.88
N ALA A 56 -0.57 3.43 -3.69
CA ALA A 56 -1.69 4.24 -3.21
C ALA A 56 -2.51 3.53 -2.11
N TYR A 57 -2.75 2.23 -2.26
CA TYR A 57 -3.43 1.42 -1.25
C TYR A 57 -2.59 1.21 0.00
N ASP A 58 -1.27 1.04 -0.14
CA ASP A 58 -0.35 0.98 1.01
C ASP A 58 -0.41 2.25 1.87
N LEU A 59 -0.33 3.42 1.22
CA LEU A 59 -0.45 4.73 1.89
C LEU A 59 -1.85 4.91 2.51
N ALA A 60 -2.90 4.47 1.83
CA ALA A 60 -4.26 4.54 2.36
C ALA A 60 -4.46 3.61 3.56
N CYS A 61 -3.82 2.44 3.55
CA CYS A 61 -3.81 1.50 4.67
C CYS A 61 -3.21 2.16 5.92
N GLU A 62 -2.03 2.77 5.79
CA GLU A 62 -1.40 3.51 6.90
C GLU A 62 -2.28 4.63 7.42
N ALA A 63 -2.78 5.51 6.55
CA ALA A 63 -3.61 6.62 6.98
C ALA A 63 -4.95 6.18 7.59
N CYS A 64 -5.54 5.06 7.15
CA CYS A 64 -6.73 4.49 7.79
C CYS A 64 -6.42 3.93 9.18
N ALA A 65 -5.28 3.26 9.35
CA ALA A 65 -4.83 2.74 10.63
C ALA A 65 -4.58 3.86 11.65
N GLU A 66 -3.96 4.97 11.23
CA GLU A 66 -3.76 6.16 12.08
C GLU A 66 -5.07 6.78 12.56
N LEU A 67 -6.14 6.63 11.78
CA LEU A 67 -7.49 7.09 12.11
C LEU A 67 -8.34 6.06 12.84
N GLY A 68 -7.81 4.88 13.15
CA GLY A 68 -8.56 3.77 13.75
C GLY A 68 -9.68 3.22 12.86
N ARG A 69 -9.60 3.41 11.54
CA ARG A 69 -10.58 2.91 10.55
C ARG A 69 -10.17 1.52 10.09
N TRP A 70 -10.30 0.54 10.97
CA TRP A 70 -9.71 -0.79 10.80
C TRP A 70 -10.25 -1.54 9.58
N GLU A 71 -11.56 -1.51 9.29
CA GLU A 71 -12.15 -2.19 8.13
C GLU A 71 -11.56 -1.67 6.82
N ARG A 72 -11.44 -0.35 6.69
CA ARG A 72 -10.88 0.28 5.49
C ARG A 72 -9.38 0.07 5.40
N SER A 73 -8.67 0.04 6.53
CA SER A 73 -7.24 -0.29 6.58
C SER A 73 -6.98 -1.72 6.10
N ALA A 74 -7.76 -2.69 6.58
CA ALA A 74 -7.71 -4.09 6.15
C ALA A 74 -7.99 -4.23 4.65
N GLU A 75 -9.06 -3.61 4.14
CA GLU A 75 -9.38 -3.63 2.70
C GLU A 75 -8.25 -3.03 1.86
N ALA A 76 -7.65 -1.92 2.31
CA ALA A 76 -6.54 -1.29 1.63
C ALA A 76 -5.27 -2.16 1.64
N ALA A 77 -4.96 -2.82 2.77
CA ALA A 77 -3.87 -3.78 2.85
C ALA A 77 -4.06 -4.93 1.86
N ASP A 78 -5.24 -5.54 1.83
CA ASP A 78 -5.56 -6.64 0.92
C ASP A 78 -5.39 -6.24 -0.55
N LYS A 79 -5.89 -5.05 -0.92
CA LYS A 79 -5.73 -4.52 -2.28
C LYS A 79 -4.26 -4.23 -2.61
N ALA A 80 -3.51 -3.60 -1.71
CA ALA A 80 -2.09 -3.32 -1.92
C ALA A 80 -1.30 -4.62 -2.16
N LEU A 81 -1.51 -5.61 -1.30
CA LEU A 81 -0.78 -6.87 -1.33
C LEU A 81 -1.17 -7.77 -2.52
N SER A 82 -2.40 -7.64 -3.03
CA SER A 82 -2.82 -8.31 -4.26
C SER A 82 -2.09 -7.80 -5.52
N LEU A 83 -1.53 -6.59 -5.46
CA LEU A 83 -0.86 -5.91 -6.58
C LEU A 83 0.67 -5.93 -6.47
N LEU A 84 1.23 -6.77 -5.59
CA LEU A 84 2.67 -6.95 -5.46
C LEU A 84 3.38 -7.34 -6.77
N PRO A 85 2.82 -8.22 -7.63
CA PRO A 85 3.44 -8.54 -8.92
C PRO A 85 3.60 -7.31 -9.84
N GLU A 86 2.59 -6.44 -9.89
CA GLU A 86 2.65 -5.23 -10.70
C GLU A 86 3.56 -4.15 -10.09
N LEU A 87 3.73 -4.15 -8.76
CA LEU A 87 4.75 -3.34 -8.11
C LEU A 87 6.16 -3.83 -8.49
N GLU A 88 6.38 -5.14 -8.54
CA GLU A 88 7.64 -5.74 -8.98
C GLU A 88 7.96 -5.37 -10.42
N GLU A 89 6.99 -5.49 -11.33
CA GLU A 89 7.15 -5.08 -12.73
C GLU A 89 7.47 -3.58 -12.86
N ALA A 90 6.79 -2.72 -12.09
CA ALA A 90 6.99 -1.27 -12.14
C ALA A 90 8.36 -0.81 -11.60
N THR A 91 8.92 -1.54 -10.62
CA THR A 91 10.13 -1.14 -9.89
C THR A 91 11.38 -1.90 -10.34
N GLY A 92 11.23 -3.11 -10.88
CA GLY A 92 12.32 -3.99 -11.31
C GLY A 92 13.30 -4.24 -10.18
N HIS A 93 14.58 -3.89 -10.39
CA HIS A 93 15.62 -4.01 -9.35
C HIS A 93 15.31 -3.24 -8.05
N GLY A 94 14.41 -2.25 -8.08
CA GLY A 94 13.96 -1.52 -6.91
C GLY A 94 12.92 -2.25 -6.06
N TYR A 95 12.39 -3.39 -6.52
CA TYR A 95 11.27 -4.09 -5.88
C TYR A 95 11.57 -4.46 -4.43
N ARG A 96 12.77 -4.97 -4.14
CA ARG A 96 13.13 -5.34 -2.77
C ARG A 96 13.04 -4.18 -1.79
N ALA A 97 13.52 -3.00 -2.20
CA ALA A 97 13.46 -1.80 -1.38
C ALA A 97 12.02 -1.28 -1.25
N ALA A 98 11.24 -1.33 -2.34
CA ALA A 98 9.83 -0.95 -2.32
C ALA A 98 9.03 -1.85 -1.36
N LEU A 99 9.22 -3.17 -1.45
CA LEU A 99 8.55 -4.15 -0.61
C LEU A 99 8.87 -3.97 0.88
N GLN A 100 10.12 -3.68 1.23
CA GLN A 100 10.52 -3.37 2.61
C GLN A 100 9.96 -2.05 3.12
N GLY A 101 9.61 -1.12 2.23
CA GLY A 101 9.01 0.16 2.57
C GLY A 101 7.49 0.10 2.80
N LEU A 102 6.81 -0.95 2.31
CA LEU A 102 5.37 -1.09 2.45
C LEU A 102 4.96 -1.25 3.92
N LYS A 103 3.89 -0.56 4.30
CA LYS A 103 3.24 -0.63 5.61
C LYS A 103 2.08 -1.61 5.63
N ALA A 104 1.58 -2.03 4.47
CA ALA A 104 0.40 -2.89 4.32
C ALA A 104 0.49 -4.21 5.11
N PHE A 105 1.67 -4.81 5.26
CA PHE A 105 1.82 -6.00 6.11
C PHE A 105 1.62 -5.67 7.59
N GLU A 106 2.37 -4.70 8.12
CA GLU A 106 2.26 -4.31 9.53
C GLU A 106 0.86 -3.81 9.88
N ARG A 107 0.31 -2.91 9.06
CA ARG A 107 -1.00 -2.30 9.26
C ARG A 107 -2.16 -3.24 8.95
N GLY A 108 -2.02 -4.13 7.97
CA GLY A 108 -3.00 -5.17 7.66
C GLY A 108 -3.09 -6.19 8.80
N ILE A 109 -1.95 -6.68 9.32
CA ILE A 109 -1.92 -7.58 10.49
C ILE A 109 -2.61 -6.91 11.68
N GLN A 110 -2.27 -5.66 11.97
CA GLN A 110 -2.91 -4.89 13.04
C GLN A 110 -4.43 -4.79 12.80
N ALA A 111 -4.86 -4.31 11.63
CA ALA A 111 -6.27 -4.10 11.32
C ALA A 111 -7.10 -5.40 11.42
N HIS A 112 -6.62 -6.50 10.85
CA HIS A 112 -7.32 -7.78 10.97
C HIS A 112 -7.36 -8.29 12.41
N SER A 113 -6.32 -8.04 13.21
CA SER A 113 -6.32 -8.40 14.65
C SER A 113 -7.35 -7.59 15.43
N GLU A 114 -7.42 -6.27 15.21
CA GLU A 114 -8.44 -5.39 15.82
C GLU A 114 -9.87 -5.80 15.44
N LEU A 115 -10.06 -6.35 14.24
CA LEU A 115 -11.34 -6.87 13.76
C LEU A 115 -11.63 -8.30 14.21
N GLY A 116 -10.75 -8.93 14.99
CA GLY A 116 -10.87 -10.34 15.42
C GLY A 116 -10.69 -11.36 14.30
N GLN A 117 -10.16 -10.96 13.15
CA GLN A 117 -9.94 -11.78 11.95
C GLN A 117 -8.55 -12.44 12.01
N PHE A 118 -8.28 -13.19 13.09
CA PHE A 118 -6.95 -13.74 13.38
C PHE A 118 -6.41 -14.66 12.27
N ASP A 119 -7.27 -15.44 11.61
CA ASP A 119 -6.85 -16.30 10.50
C ASP A 119 -6.27 -15.49 9.33
N ARG A 120 -6.84 -14.30 9.05
CA ARG A 120 -6.33 -13.41 8.01
C ARG A 120 -5.04 -12.72 8.46
N ALA A 121 -4.96 -12.30 9.72
CA ALA A 121 -3.75 -11.70 10.29
C ALA A 121 -2.56 -12.70 10.27
N LEU A 122 -2.78 -13.96 10.64
CA LEU A 122 -1.79 -15.03 10.58
C LEU A 122 -1.32 -15.30 9.14
N ALA A 123 -2.25 -15.35 8.19
CA ALA A 123 -1.91 -15.52 6.77
C ALA A 123 -1.01 -14.38 6.25
N LEU A 124 -1.24 -13.14 6.70
CA LEU A 124 -0.37 -12.01 6.38
C LEU A 124 1.02 -12.13 7.01
N CYS A 125 1.12 -12.61 8.25
CA CYS A 125 2.41 -12.92 8.86
C CYS A 125 3.18 -13.97 8.04
N ASP A 126 2.54 -15.08 7.68
CA ASP A 126 3.17 -16.15 6.90
C ASP A 126 3.61 -15.65 5.52
N GLN A 127 2.80 -14.83 4.86
CA GLN A 127 3.18 -14.21 3.59
C GLN A 127 4.40 -13.28 3.76
N ALA A 128 4.44 -12.46 4.81
CA ALA A 128 5.58 -11.56 5.07
C ALA A 128 6.88 -12.34 5.38
N VAL A 129 6.78 -13.46 6.09
CA VAL A 129 7.90 -14.38 6.36
C VAL A 129 8.38 -15.06 5.08
N ALA A 130 7.47 -15.55 4.23
CA ALA A 130 7.81 -16.14 2.95
C ALA A 130 8.52 -15.14 2.01
N LEU A 131 8.16 -13.85 2.10
CA LEU A 131 8.83 -12.76 1.40
C LEU A 131 10.14 -12.31 2.09
N GLY A 132 10.50 -12.89 3.24
CA GLY A 132 11.72 -12.61 3.97
C GLY A 132 11.79 -11.18 4.52
N LEU A 133 10.65 -10.61 4.98
CA LEU A 133 10.59 -9.25 5.51
C LEU A 133 11.08 -9.11 6.96
N GLY A 134 11.45 -10.24 7.60
CA GLY A 134 12.21 -10.27 8.84
C GLY A 134 11.52 -11.03 9.97
N ALA A 135 12.31 -11.42 10.97
CA ALA A 135 11.88 -12.27 12.10
C ALA A 135 10.79 -11.64 12.99
N HIS A 136 10.55 -10.33 12.88
CA HIS A 136 9.47 -9.67 13.63
C HIS A 136 8.08 -10.13 13.19
N TYR A 137 7.90 -10.60 11.94
CA TYR A 137 6.64 -11.19 11.49
C TYR A 137 6.43 -12.61 12.05
N GLU A 138 7.50 -13.36 12.31
CA GLU A 138 7.42 -14.65 13.02
C GLU A 138 6.94 -14.43 14.45
N ALA A 139 7.55 -13.48 15.16
CA ALA A 139 7.13 -13.14 16.52
C ALA A 139 5.68 -12.64 16.60
N LYS A 140 5.22 -11.85 15.61
CA LYS A 140 3.81 -11.44 15.51
C LYS A 140 2.88 -12.63 15.29
N ARG A 141 3.26 -13.57 14.41
CA ARG A 141 2.49 -14.79 14.17
C ARG A 141 2.32 -15.60 15.45
N ASP A 142 3.41 -15.86 16.16
CA ASP A 142 3.40 -16.67 17.37
C ASP A 142 2.54 -16.00 18.48
N SER A 143 2.56 -14.66 18.56
CA SER A 143 1.70 -13.91 19.46
C SER A 143 0.22 -13.99 19.10
N LEU A 144 -0.13 -14.03 17.80
CA LEU A 144 -1.51 -14.10 17.33
C LEU A 144 -2.08 -15.51 17.45
N ASP A 145 -1.26 -16.53 17.23
CA ASP A 145 -1.66 -17.93 17.39
C ASP A 145 -2.06 -18.24 18.84
N TRP A 146 -1.36 -17.62 19.80
CA TRP A 146 -1.74 -17.70 21.21
C TRP A 146 -3.03 -16.93 21.56
N ALA A 147 -3.39 -15.90 20.80
CA ALA A 147 -4.52 -15.01 21.07
C ALA A 147 -5.85 -15.44 20.43
N ARG A 148 -5.83 -16.48 19.57
CA ARG A 148 -7.01 -17.05 18.89
C ARG A 148 -7.88 -17.89 19.84
#